data_AF-A0A5J4RFC1-F1
#
_entry.id   AF-A0A5J4RFC1-F1
#
_cell.length_a   1.000
_cell.length_b   1.000
_cell.length_c   1.000
_cell.angle_alpha   90.00
_cell.angle_beta   90.00
_cell.angle_gamma   90.00
#
_symmetry.space_group_name_H-M   'P 1'
#
loop_
_entity.id
_entity.type
_entity.pdbx_description
1 polymer ?
#
loop_
_entity_poly.entity_id
_entity_poly.type
_entity_poly.pdbx_seq_one_letter_code
_entity_poly.pdbx_strand_id
1 'polypeptide(L)'
;MDKEDYERKSRRLTTLIEGLNESIEQVEKEIRELIESDPTLSRQLKLLCSVDGVGERTAVKMIVETNAFRDFTDARKFCCHAGVAPFSYTSGSSIHSRNQVSQRADKNIKSLLHMGALTAATCTKGNCIPITSKRFPKERIKWRS
;
A
#
# COMPACT_ATOMS: atom_id res chain seq x y z
N MET A 1 23.73 32.00 -8.75
CA MET A 1 22.83 32.09 -7.59
C MET A 1 23.71 32.18 -6.37
N ASP A 2 23.59 33.26 -5.60
CA ASP A 2 24.44 33.47 -4.44
C ASP A 2 24.19 32.41 -3.36
N LYS A 3 25.25 32.07 -2.63
CA LYS A 3 25.22 31.04 -1.58
C LYS A 3 24.18 31.37 -0.51
N GLU A 4 24.01 32.64 -0.20
CA GLU A 4 23.05 33.12 0.80
C GLU A 4 21.58 32.92 0.36
N ASP A 5 21.28 33.14 -0.91
CA ASP A 5 19.94 32.93 -1.47
C ASP A 5 19.54 31.44 -1.46
N TYR A 6 20.51 30.54 -1.68
CA TYR A 6 20.27 29.10 -1.60
C TYR A 6 19.89 28.67 -0.19
N GLU A 7 20.66 29.10 0.82
CA GLU A 7 20.40 28.78 2.23
C GLU A 7 19.03 29.30 2.67
N ARG A 8 18.68 30.52 2.26
CA ARG A 8 17.37 31.12 2.59
C ARG A 8 16.21 30.33 1.96
N LYS A 9 16.36 29.87 0.71
CA LYS A 9 15.36 29.01 0.05
C LYS A 9 15.26 27.64 0.71
N SER A 10 16.40 27.03 1.03
CA SER A 10 16.48 25.72 1.69
C SER A 10 15.73 25.74 3.03
N ARG A 11 15.99 26.74 3.89
CA ARG A 11 15.28 26.88 5.18
C ARG A 11 13.77 26.98 5.02
N ARG A 12 13.30 27.81 4.08
CA ARG A 12 11.85 27.96 3.80
C ARG A 12 11.22 26.63 3.39
N LEU A 13 11.88 25.87 2.52
CA LEU A 13 11.40 24.56 2.08
C LEU A 13 11.35 23.56 3.24
N THR A 14 12.37 23.54 4.09
CA THR A 14 12.39 22.67 5.27
C THR A 14 11.22 22.97 6.21
N THR A 15 10.97 24.24 6.54
CA THR A 15 9.82 24.62 7.38
C THR A 15 8.49 24.22 6.77
N LEU A 16 8.34 24.31 5.44
CA LEU A 16 7.11 23.85 4.76
C LEU A 16 6.97 22.33 4.83
N ILE A 17 8.06 21.58 4.66
CA ILE A 17 8.06 20.11 4.78
C ILE A 17 7.68 19.70 6.20
N GLU A 18 8.21 20.37 7.22
CA GLU A 18 7.89 20.12 8.62
C GLU A 18 6.40 20.34 8.91
N GLY A 19 5.83 21.48 8.49
CA GLY A 19 4.40 21.75 8.68
C GLY A 19 3.48 20.75 7.94
N LEU A 20 3.90 20.28 6.76
CA LEU A 20 3.16 19.23 6.04
C LEU A 20 3.24 17.88 6.76
N ASN A 21 4.39 17.53 7.34
CA ASN A 21 4.51 16.30 8.12
C ASN A 21 3.65 16.34 9.39
N GLU A 22 3.62 17.46 10.11
CA GLU A 22 2.73 17.65 11.26
C GLU A 22 1.25 17.49 10.86
N SER A 23 0.87 18.06 9.72
CA SER A 23 -0.49 17.92 9.20
C SER A 23 -0.83 16.46 8.88
N ILE A 24 0.11 15.71 8.30
CA ILE A 24 -0.06 14.28 8.03
C ILE A 24 -0.22 13.50 9.34
N GLU A 25 0.59 13.78 10.35
CA GLU A 25 0.51 13.10 11.66
C GLU A 25 -0.81 13.37 12.38
N GLN A 26 -1.34 14.60 12.30
CA GLN A 26 -2.65 14.95 12.84
C GLN A 26 -3.76 14.14 12.18
N VAL A 27 -3.78 14.07 10.84
CA VAL A 27 -4.76 13.27 10.11
C VAL A 27 -4.63 11.77 10.42
N GLU A 28 -3.41 11.25 10.53
CA GLU A 28 -3.19 9.85 10.92
C GLU A 28 -3.68 9.56 12.35
N LYS A 29 -3.59 10.53 13.25
CA LYS A 29 -4.15 10.41 14.60
C LYS A 29 -5.67 10.39 14.58
N GLU A 30 -6.31 11.29 13.85
CA GLU A 30 -7.77 11.34 13.70
C GLU A 30 -8.31 10.02 13.11
N ILE A 31 -7.64 9.48 12.09
CA ILE A 31 -8.02 8.17 11.50
C ILE A 31 -7.98 7.05 12.55
N ARG A 32 -6.94 7.02 13.38
CA ARG A 32 -6.81 6.00 14.44
C ARG A 32 -7.91 6.14 15.50
N GLU A 33 -8.16 7.37 15.96
CA GLU A 33 -9.23 7.65 16.92
C GLU A 33 -10.61 7.22 16.39
N LEU A 34 -10.89 7.48 15.11
CA LEU A 34 -12.12 7.03 14.45
C LEU A 34 -12.23 5.50 14.40
N ILE A 35 -11.15 4.80 14.06
CA ILE A 35 -11.15 3.33 14.00
C ILE A 35 -11.30 2.71 15.40
N GLU A 36 -10.67 3.29 16.42
CA GLU A 36 -10.78 2.84 17.80
C GLU A 36 -12.18 3.06 18.38
N SER A 37 -12.87 4.12 17.93
CA SER A 37 -14.24 4.40 18.36
C SER A 37 -15.27 3.36 17.90
N ASP A 38 -15.02 2.66 16.79
CA ASP A 38 -15.89 1.60 16.27
C ASP A 38 -15.29 0.21 16.53
N PRO A 39 -15.93 -0.63 17.36
CA PRO A 39 -15.42 -1.96 17.69
C PRO A 39 -15.34 -2.89 16.47
N THR A 40 -16.16 -2.67 15.45
CA THR A 40 -16.14 -3.44 14.19
C THR A 40 -14.89 -3.13 13.39
N LEU A 41 -14.59 -1.85 13.21
CA LEU A 41 -13.40 -1.39 12.48
C LEU A 41 -12.13 -1.79 13.20
N SER A 42 -12.08 -1.60 14.52
CA SER A 42 -10.94 -2.04 15.36
C SER A 42 -10.69 -3.55 15.22
N ARG A 43 -11.74 -4.37 15.26
CA ARG A 43 -11.63 -5.82 15.04
C ARG A 43 -11.13 -6.15 13.63
N GLN A 44 -11.66 -5.50 12.60
CA GLN A 44 -11.23 -5.72 11.20
C GLN A 44 -9.75 -5.33 11.01
N LEU A 45 -9.33 -4.20 11.56
CA LEU A 45 -7.95 -3.75 11.53
C LEU A 45 -7.02 -4.76 12.20
N LYS A 46 -7.38 -5.23 13.39
CA LYS A 46 -6.61 -6.24 14.13
C LYS A 46 -6.47 -7.55 13.36
N LEU A 47 -7.53 -8.00 12.69
CA LEU A 47 -7.48 -9.20 11.85
C LEU A 47 -6.58 -9.00 10.63
N LEU A 48 -6.64 -7.85 9.97
CA LEU A 48 -5.79 -7.56 8.81
C LEU A 48 -4.32 -7.45 9.19
N CYS A 49 -3.99 -6.77 10.29
CA CYS A 49 -2.63 -6.65 10.80
C CYS A 49 -2.05 -7.96 11.33
N SER A 50 -2.86 -8.99 11.54
CA SER A 50 -2.36 -10.32 11.94
C SER A 50 -1.68 -11.08 10.80
N VAL A 51 -1.84 -10.61 9.56
CA VAL A 51 -1.23 -11.21 8.37
C VAL A 51 0.19 -10.69 8.21
N ASP A 52 1.17 -11.59 8.10
CA ASP A 52 2.56 -11.24 7.85
C ASP A 52 2.70 -10.36 6.59
N GLY A 53 3.40 -9.23 6.74
CA GLY A 53 3.60 -8.26 5.65
C GLY A 53 2.45 -7.25 5.49
N VAL A 54 1.36 -7.34 6.25
CA VAL A 54 0.30 -6.31 6.27
C VAL A 54 0.49 -5.39 7.48
N GLY A 55 0.88 -4.14 7.20
CA GLY A 55 0.97 -3.09 8.22
C GLY A 55 -0.33 -2.29 8.37
N GLU A 56 -0.40 -1.47 9.43
CA GLU A 56 -1.57 -0.65 9.78
C GLU A 56 -2.07 0.19 8.60
N ARG A 57 -1.19 0.97 7.95
CA ARG A 57 -1.59 1.82 6.79
C ARG A 57 -2.17 1.01 5.63
N THR A 58 -1.62 -0.18 5.36
CA THR A 58 -2.14 -1.09 4.33
C THR A 58 -3.51 -1.63 4.73
N ALA A 59 -3.67 -2.04 6.00
CA ALA A 59 -4.93 -2.53 6.52
C ALA A 59 -6.03 -1.46 6.51
N VAL A 60 -5.74 -0.23 6.91
CA VAL A 60 -6.65 0.91 6.82
C VAL A 60 -7.08 1.15 5.38
N LYS A 61 -6.13 1.15 4.43
CA LYS A 61 -6.43 1.30 3.00
C LYS A 61 -7.38 0.20 2.52
N MET A 62 -7.17 -1.05 2.93
CA MET A 62 -8.07 -2.16 2.58
C MET A 62 -9.48 -1.98 3.15
N ILE A 63 -9.60 -1.50 4.39
CA ILE A 63 -10.90 -1.22 5.02
C ILE A 63 -11.64 -0.12 4.25
N VAL A 64 -10.95 0.96 3.89
CA VAL A 64 -11.55 2.08 3.13
C VAL A 64 -11.98 1.64 1.74
N GLU A 65 -11.12 0.95 0.99
CA GLU A 65 -11.42 0.49 -0.37
C GLU A 65 -12.55 -0.54 -0.44
N THR A 66 -12.77 -1.28 0.65
CA THR A 66 -13.83 -2.29 0.72
C THR A 66 -15.09 -1.81 1.45
N ASN A 67 -15.10 -0.54 1.88
CA ASN A 67 -16.15 0.02 2.73
C ASN A 67 -16.45 -0.89 3.94
N ALA A 68 -15.40 -1.22 4.70
CA ALA A 68 -15.44 -2.18 5.80
C ALA A 68 -15.93 -3.59 5.39
N PHE A 69 -15.50 -4.06 4.21
CA PHE A 69 -15.91 -5.33 3.59
C PHE A 69 -17.41 -5.46 3.28
N ARG A 70 -18.13 -4.34 3.15
CA ARG A 70 -19.56 -4.33 2.81
C ARG A 70 -19.80 -4.47 1.31
N ASP A 71 -18.90 -3.94 0.50
CA ASP A 71 -19.08 -3.86 -0.95
C ASP A 71 -18.77 -5.20 -1.65
N PHE A 72 -18.02 -6.09 -0.99
CA PHE A 72 -17.60 -7.37 -1.54
C PHE A 72 -18.11 -8.53 -0.69
N THR A 73 -19.00 -9.35 -1.26
CA THR A 73 -19.47 -10.59 -0.63
C THR A 73 -18.54 -11.78 -0.86
N ASP A 74 -17.63 -11.67 -1.84
CA ASP A 74 -16.74 -12.74 -2.27
C ASP A 74 -15.29 -12.23 -2.32
N ALA A 75 -14.40 -12.94 -1.64
CA ALA A 75 -12.98 -12.65 -1.60
C ALA A 75 -12.36 -12.64 -3.01
N ARG A 76 -12.83 -13.48 -3.94
CA ARG A 76 -12.33 -13.50 -5.32
C ARG A 76 -12.65 -12.19 -6.03
N LYS A 77 -13.85 -11.63 -5.85
CA LYS A 77 -14.26 -10.35 -6.46
C LYS A 77 -13.36 -9.21 -5.96
N PHE A 78 -13.04 -9.19 -4.67
CA PHE A 78 -12.09 -8.25 -4.12
C PHE A 78 -10.69 -8.45 -4.69
N CYS A 79 -10.17 -9.68 -4.73
CA CYS A 79 -8.84 -9.96 -5.32
C CYS A 79 -8.75 -9.57 -6.80
N CYS A 80 -9.86 -9.66 -7.53
CA CYS A 80 -9.96 -9.21 -8.90
C CYS A 80 -9.94 -7.67 -9.01
N HIS A 81 -10.67 -6.98 -8.13
CA HIS A 81 -10.66 -5.52 -8.02
C HIS A 81 -9.26 -5.00 -7.64
N ALA A 82 -8.60 -5.67 -6.71
CA ALA A 82 -7.22 -5.41 -6.31
C ALA A 82 -6.17 -5.82 -7.38
N GLY A 83 -6.58 -6.48 -8.46
CA GLY A 83 -5.69 -6.88 -9.55
C GLY A 83 -4.68 -7.96 -9.17
N VAL A 84 -5.00 -8.77 -8.17
CA VAL A 84 -4.22 -9.91 -7.67
C VAL A 84 -4.69 -11.22 -8.31
N ALA A 85 -6.00 -11.39 -8.49
CA ALA A 85 -6.56 -12.60 -9.08
C ALA A 85 -6.69 -12.49 -10.61
N PRO A 86 -6.10 -13.42 -11.39
CA PRO A 86 -6.21 -13.41 -12.84
C PRO A 86 -7.54 -14.01 -13.31
N PHE A 87 -8.00 -13.57 -14.48
CA PHE A 87 -9.21 -14.06 -15.14
C PHE A 87 -8.84 -14.95 -16.33
N SER A 88 -9.55 -16.06 -16.49
CA SER A 88 -9.54 -16.84 -17.73
C SER A 88 -10.47 -16.17 -18.73
N TYR A 89 -9.93 -15.72 -19.86
CA TYR A 89 -10.72 -15.19 -20.96
C TYR A 89 -10.93 -16.30 -22.00
N THR A 90 -12.14 -16.85 -22.02
CA THR A 90 -12.57 -17.90 -22.95
C THR A 90 -13.75 -17.37 -23.75
N SER A 91 -13.47 -16.66 -24.85
CA SER A 91 -14.46 -16.45 -25.91
C SER A 91 -14.52 -17.73 -26.74
N GLY A 92 -15.72 -18.28 -26.95
CA GLY A 92 -15.97 -19.60 -27.54
C GLY A 92 -15.12 -19.96 -28.77
N SER A 93 -14.76 -21.25 -28.82
CA SER A 93 -14.02 -21.97 -29.86
C SER A 93 -12.73 -21.30 -30.38
N SER A 94 -11.59 -21.75 -29.84
CA SER A 94 -10.24 -21.60 -30.43
C SER A 94 -9.41 -20.35 -30.07
N ILE A 95 -9.68 -19.66 -28.97
CA ILE A 95 -8.71 -18.70 -28.38
C ILE A 95 -8.50 -19.00 -26.90
N HIS A 96 -7.43 -19.73 -26.58
CA HIS A 96 -6.93 -19.90 -25.21
C HIS A 96 -5.95 -18.76 -24.91
N SER A 97 -6.47 -17.60 -24.51
CA SER A 97 -5.60 -16.48 -24.11
C SER A 97 -5.02 -16.72 -22.71
N ARG A 98 -3.82 -16.18 -22.44
CA ARG A 98 -3.21 -16.28 -21.11
C ARG A 98 -4.10 -15.61 -20.06
N ASN A 99 -4.19 -16.24 -18.89
CA ASN A 99 -4.89 -15.67 -17.75
C ASN A 99 -4.26 -14.31 -17.39
N GLN A 100 -5.06 -13.25 -17.43
CA GLN A 100 -4.61 -11.88 -17.21
C GLN A 100 -5.44 -11.20 -16.12
N VAL A 101 -4.81 -10.30 -15.39
CA VAL A 101 -5.49 -9.41 -14.44
C VAL A 101 -6.09 -8.23 -15.21
N SER A 102 -7.21 -7.70 -14.73
CA SER A 102 -7.86 -6.56 -15.35
C SER A 102 -6.97 -5.31 -15.29
N GLN A 103 -6.92 -4.54 -16.38
CA GLN A 103 -6.27 -3.23 -16.40
C GLN A 103 -7.03 -2.15 -15.61
N ARG A 104 -8.31 -2.41 -15.30
CA ARG A 104 -9.18 -1.55 -14.46
C ARG A 104 -9.04 -1.84 -12.95
N ALA A 105 -8.07 -2.65 -12.55
CA ALA A 105 -7.79 -2.90 -11.14
C ALA A 105 -7.22 -1.66 -10.44
N ASP A 106 -7.48 -1.53 -9.13
CA ASP A 106 -6.80 -0.52 -8.33
C ASP A 106 -5.31 -0.87 -8.19
N LYS A 107 -4.47 -0.03 -8.81
CA LYS A 107 -3.02 -0.21 -8.84
C LYS A 107 -2.36 0.15 -7.50
N ASN A 108 -3.02 0.95 -6.66
CA ASN A 108 -2.51 1.34 -5.35
C ASN A 108 -2.55 0.14 -4.40
N ILE A 109 -3.73 -0.48 -4.24
CA ILE A 109 -3.87 -1.67 -3.42
C ILE A 109 -3.03 -2.84 -3.95
N LYS A 110 -2.92 -2.99 -5.27
CA LYS A 110 -2.03 -3.98 -5.89
C LYS A 110 -0.58 -3.80 -5.47
N SER A 111 -0.08 -2.57 -5.50
CA SER A 111 1.29 -2.24 -5.10
C SER A 111 1.53 -2.52 -3.62
N LEU A 112 0.57 -2.16 -2.75
CA LEU A 112 0.66 -2.42 -1.32
C LEU A 112 0.67 -3.92 -1.01
N LEU A 113 -0.24 -4.69 -1.61
CA LEU A 113 -0.30 -6.14 -1.44
C LEU A 113 0.95 -6.84 -1.99
N HIS A 114 1.47 -6.36 -3.12
CA HIS A 114 2.74 -6.87 -3.67
C HIS A 114 3.91 -6.62 -2.72
N MET A 115 4.03 -5.41 -2.15
CA MET A 115 5.06 -5.10 -1.17
C MET A 115 4.90 -5.90 0.13
N GLY A 116 3.66 -6.11 0.58
CA GLY A 116 3.37 -6.97 1.72
C GLY A 116 3.77 -8.42 1.48
N ALA A 117 3.44 -8.97 0.29
CA ALA A 117 3.83 -10.32 -0.10
C ALA A 117 5.36 -10.49 -0.20
N LEU A 118 6.08 -9.50 -0.74
CA LEU A 118 7.55 -9.52 -0.75
C LEU A 118 8.13 -9.49 0.66
N THR A 119 7.54 -8.68 1.55
CA THR A 119 7.96 -8.61 2.95
C THR A 119 7.75 -9.96 3.64
N ALA A 120 6.57 -10.55 3.51
CA ALA A 120 6.27 -11.87 4.05
C ALA A 120 7.19 -12.97 3.50
N ALA A 121 7.47 -12.95 2.19
CA ALA A 121 8.32 -13.95 1.53
C ALA A 121 9.79 -13.86 1.94
N THR A 122 10.28 -12.67 2.28
CA THR A 122 11.69 -12.44 2.68
C THR A 122 11.92 -12.61 4.19
N CYS A 123 10.86 -12.55 4.99
CA CYS A 123 10.92 -12.78 6.44
C CYS A 123 10.71 -14.27 6.79
N THR A 124 11.60 -15.15 6.31
CA THR A 124 11.63 -16.55 6.76
C THR A 124 12.32 -16.65 8.12
N LYS A 125 11.55 -17.01 9.15
CA LYS A 125 11.92 -17.43 10.52
C LYS A 125 13.43 -17.37 10.85
N GLY A 126 13.90 -16.25 11.40
CA GLY A 126 15.18 -16.23 12.13
C GLY A 126 16.11 -15.04 11.90
N ASN A 127 15.88 -14.16 10.91
CA ASN A 127 16.64 -12.92 10.78
C ASN A 127 15.76 -11.78 10.24
N CYS A 128 15.39 -10.86 11.13
CA CYS A 128 14.60 -9.69 10.79
C CYS A 128 15.53 -8.55 10.35
N ILE A 129 15.52 -8.21 9.07
CA ILE A 129 15.89 -6.85 8.65
C ILE A 129 14.58 -6.13 8.34
N PRO A 130 14.16 -5.13 9.15
CA PRO A 130 12.99 -4.34 8.82
C PRO A 130 13.24 -3.63 7.49
N ILE A 131 12.52 -4.04 6.46
CA ILE A 131 12.57 -3.44 5.11
C ILE A 131 12.07 -1.98 5.15
N THR A 132 11.42 -1.59 6.24
CA THR A 132 10.96 -0.22 6.51
C THR A 132 12.07 0.76 6.88
N SER A 133 13.30 0.32 7.18
CA SER A 133 14.42 1.23 7.49
C SER A 133 15.40 1.46 6.32
N LYS A 134 15.33 0.66 5.25
CA LYS A 134 16.16 0.86 4.06
C LYS A 134 15.40 1.69 3.04
N ARG A 135 15.50 3.01 3.20
CA ARG A 135 15.30 4.00 2.12
C ARG A 135 15.97 3.46 0.85
N PHE A 136 15.19 3.02 -0.13
CA PHE A 136 15.71 2.47 -1.39
C PHE A 136 16.72 3.48 -1.98
N PRO A 137 18.00 3.10 -2.18
CA PRO A 137 18.96 3.96 -2.86
C PRO A 137 18.41 4.28 -4.25
N LYS A 138 18.26 5.58 -4.58
CA LYS A 138 17.80 6.05 -5.90
C LYS A 138 18.77 5.71 -7.05
N GLU A 139 19.84 4.97 -6.79
CA GLU A 139 20.91 4.67 -7.73
C GLU A 139 20.98 3.17 -8.02
N ARG A 140 20.00 2.65 -8.76
CA ARG A 140 20.21 1.53 -9.69
C ARG A 140 18.97 1.28 -10.55
N ILE A 141 18.76 2.17 -11.51
CA ILE A 141 18.01 1.86 -12.72
C ILE A 141 19.00 2.03 -13.88
N LYS A 142 19.85 1.02 -14.08
CA LYS A 142 20.58 0.83 -15.34
C LYS A 142 19.77 -0.18 -16.13
N TRP A 143 18.84 0.30 -16.96
CA TRP A 143 18.17 -0.55 -17.93
C TRP A 143 19.22 -1.04 -18.91
N ARG A 144 19.30 -2.36 -19.02
CA ARG A 144 20.14 -3.08 -19.96
C ARG A 144 19.41 -3.07 -21.30
N SER A 145 19.93 -2.31 -22.26
CA SER A 145 19.68 -2.41 -23.70
C SER A 145 20.94 -1.91 -24.39
#